data_AF-A0A0U5NPJ0-F1
#
_entry.id   AF-A0A0U5NPJ0-F1
#
_cell.length_a   1.000
_cell.length_b   1.000
_cell.length_c   1.000
_cell.angle_alpha   90.00
_cell.angle_beta   90.00
_cell.angle_gamma   90.00
#
_symmetry.space_group_name_H-M   'P 1'
#
loop_
_entity.id
_entity.type
_entity.pdbx_description
1 polymer ?
#
loop_
_entity_poly.entity_id
_entity_poly.type
_entity_poly.pdbx_seq_one_letter_code
_entity_poly.pdbx_strand_id
1 'polypeptide(L)' 'GYAFNPCLTEEMYKEMEQKVSSTLAGLEGELKGTFYPLTGMGKDVQQKLIDDH' A
#
# COMPACT_ATOMS: atom_id res chain seq x y z
N GLY A 1 -4.54 6.73 16.88
CA GLY A 1 -5.26 7.08 15.64
C GLY A 1 -4.34 7.87 14.74
N TYR A 2 -4.56 7.85 13.43
CA TYR A 2 -3.72 8.55 12.45
C TYR A 2 -4.37 9.88 12.06
N ALA A 3 -3.58 10.95 12.01
CA ALA A 3 -4.02 12.25 11.52
C ALA A 3 -4.06 12.27 9.98
N PHE A 4 -4.63 13.31 9.37
CA PHE A 4 -4.56 13.48 7.91
C PHE A 4 -3.14 13.78 7.44
N ASN A 5 -2.87 13.54 6.15
CA ASN A 5 -1.55 13.67 5.52
C ASN A 5 -0.72 14.91 5.92
N PRO A 6 -1.30 16.13 6.09
CA PRO A 6 -0.52 17.30 6.52
C PRO A 6 0.14 17.18 7.91
N CYS A 7 -0.30 16.23 8.74
CA CYS A 7 0.13 16.05 10.12
C CYS A 7 0.80 14.69 10.39
N LEU A 8 1.07 13.90 9.34
CA LEU A 8 1.71 12.59 9.48
C LEU A 8 3.24 12.70 9.39
N THR A 9 3.93 11.95 10.24
CA THR A 9 5.38 11.75 10.13
C THR A 9 5.69 10.54 9.24
N GLU A 10 6.92 10.45 8.74
CA GLU A 10 7.37 9.30 7.94
C GLU A 10 7.20 7.96 8.69
N GLU A 11 7.48 7.95 9.99
CA GLU A 11 7.29 6.77 10.84
C GLU A 11 5.82 6.35 10.91
N MET A 12 4.91 7.31 11.02
CA MET A 12 3.47 7.03 11.00
C MET A 12 3.01 6.49 9.64
N TYR A 13 3.57 6.98 8.51
CA TYR A 13 3.28 6.40 7.20
C TYR A 13 3.72 4.94 7.10
N LYS A 14 4.93 4.62 7.58
CA LYS A 14 5.45 3.24 7.59
C LYS A 14 4.62 2.33 8.51
N GLU A 15 4.23 2.81 9.67
CA GLU A 15 3.38 2.04 10.59
C GLU A 15 1.99 1.77 9.97
N MET A 16 1.39 2.76 9.30
CA MET A 16 0.14 2.59 8.58
C MET A 16 0.27 1.58 7.45
N GLU A 17 1.32 1.70 6.62
CA GLU A 17 1.61 0.78 5.52
C GLU A 17 1.75 -0.66 6.02
N GLN A 18 2.49 -0.87 7.11
CA GLN A 18 2.66 -2.20 7.71
C GLN A 18 1.33 -2.78 8.23
N LYS A 19 0.51 -1.97 8.91
CA LYS A 19 -0.79 -2.43 9.44
C LYS A 19 -1.77 -2.79 8.33
N VAL A 20 -1.81 -1.98 7.27
CA VAL A 20 -2.70 -2.22 6.13
C VAL A 20 -2.25 -3.45 5.34
N SER A 21 -0.97 -3.53 4.97
CA SER A 21 -0.43 -4.67 4.21
C SER A 21 -0.59 -6.01 4.95
N SER A 22 -0.32 -6.05 6.26
CA SER A 22 -0.51 -7.26 7.07
C SER A 22 -1.97 -7.69 7.17
N THR A 23 -2.90 -6.73 7.29
CA THR A 23 -4.34 -7.03 7.31
C THR A 23 -4.81 -7.58 5.96
N LEU A 24 -4.37 -6.97 4.85
CA LEU A 24 -4.72 -7.41 3.50
C LEU A 24 -4.11 -8.77 3.14
N ALA A 25 -2.93 -9.09 3.67
CA ALA A 25 -2.31 -10.40 3.49
C ALA A 25 -3.10 -11.55 4.13
N GLY A 26 -3.97 -11.24 5.11
CA GLY A 26 -4.88 -12.21 5.73
C GLY A 26 -6.15 -12.49 4.93
N LEU A 27 -6.36 -11.83 3.79
CA LEU A 27 -7.52 -12.09 2.92
C LEU A 27 -7.31 -13.38 2.11
N GLU A 28 -8.36 -14.17 2.02
CA GLU A 28 -8.36 -15.47 1.36
C GLU A 28 -9.41 -15.53 0.22
N GLY A 29 -9.38 -16.63 -0.54
CA GLY A 29 -10.30 -16.83 -1.66
C GLY A 29 -10.11 -15.80 -2.77
N GLU A 30 -11.21 -15.27 -3.28
CA GLU A 30 -11.23 -14.27 -4.36
C GLU A 30 -10.64 -12.92 -3.94
N LEU A 31 -10.53 -12.65 -2.63
CA LEU A 31 -10.01 -11.41 -2.09
C LEU A 31 -8.51 -11.48 -1.77
N LYS A 32 -7.88 -12.66 -1.97
CA LYS A 32 -6.45 -12.82 -1.78
C LYS A 32 -5.70 -11.96 -2.80
N GLY A 33 -4.92 -11.02 -2.31
CA GLY A 33 -4.17 -10.06 -3.14
C GLY A 33 -2.69 -10.00 -2.79
N THR A 34 -1.96 -9.18 -3.55
CA THR A 34 -0.58 -8.80 -3.26
C THR A 34 -0.54 -7.29 -3.07
N PHE A 35 0.04 -6.85 -1.95
CA PHE A 35 0.30 -5.43 -1.72
C PHE A 35 1.60 -5.04 -2.44
N TYR A 36 1.54 -4.02 -3.29
CA TYR A 36 2.70 -3.50 -4.01
C TYR A 36 3.07 -2.11 -3.46
N PRO A 37 4.15 -1.99 -2.65
CA PRO A 37 4.56 -0.70 -2.12
C PRO A 37 5.01 0.22 -3.27
N LEU A 38 4.62 1.50 -3.20
CA LEU A 38 5.05 2.51 -4.18
C LEU A 38 6.55 2.80 -4.08
N THR A 39 7.10 2.72 -2.87
CA THR A 39 8.54 2.86 -2.63
C THR A 39 9.28 1.68 -3.25
N GLY A 40 10.08 1.94 -4.28
CA GLY A 40 10.83 0.91 -4.99
C GLY A 40 10.03 0.15 -6.05
N MET A 41 8.79 0.57 -6.35
CA MET A 41 8.02 0.01 -7.46
C MET A 41 8.74 0.28 -8.79
N GLY A 42 8.85 -0.76 -9.63
CA GLY A 42 9.36 -0.62 -10.99
C GLY A 42 8.48 0.30 -11.82
N LYS A 43 9.08 1.13 -12.68
CA LYS A 43 8.35 2.08 -13.54
C LYS A 43 7.39 1.36 -14.50
N ASP A 44 7.75 0.16 -14.92
CA ASP A 44 6.94 -0.74 -15.74
C ASP A 44 5.66 -1.20 -15.03
N VAL A 45 5.78 -1.60 -13.76
CA VAL A 45 4.64 -1.97 -12.92
C VAL A 45 3.76 -0.76 -12.63
N GLN A 46 4.38 0.38 -12.32
CA GLN A 46 3.66 1.62 -12.07
C GLN A 46 2.85 2.07 -13.30
N GLN A 47 3.46 2.04 -14.49
CA GLN A 47 2.77 2.43 -15.73
C GLN A 47 1.62 1.48 -16.05
N LYS A 48 1.82 0.16 -15.91
CA LYS A 48 0.75 -0.82 -16.10
C LYS A 48 -0.47 -0.53 -15.21
N LEU A 49 -0.24 -0.20 -13.93
CA LEU A 49 -1.33 0.13 -13.00
C LEU A 49 -2.03 1.46 -13.33
N ILE A 50 -1.34 2.41 -13.98
CA ILE A 50 -1.95 3.63 -14.50
C ILE A 50 -2.81 3.31 -15.72
N ASP A 51 -2.31 2.45 -16.63
CA ASP A 51 -2.98 2.12 -17.88
C ASP A 51 -4.23 1.23 -17.70
N ASP A 52 -4.28 0.46 -16.61
CA ASP A 52 -5.41 -0.42 -16.28
C ASP A 52 -6.67 0.37 -15.81
N HIS A 53 -6.63 1.72 -15.70
CA HIS A 53 -7.72 2.62 -15.25
C HIS A 53 -7.80 3.95 -16.02
#